data_AF-A0A1F5Z465-F1
#
_entry.id   AF-A0A1F5Z465-F1
#
_cell.length_a   1.000
_cell.length_b   1.000
_cell.length_c   1.000
_cell.angle_alpha   90.00
_cell.angle_beta   90.00
_cell.angle_gamma   90.00
#
_symmetry.space_group_name_H-M   'P 1'
#
loop_
_entity.id
_entity.type
_entity.pdbx_description
1 polymer ?
#
loop_
_entity_poly.entity_id
_entity_poly.type
_entity_poly.pdbx_seq_one_letter_code
_entity_poly.pdbx_strand_id
1 'polypeptide(L)'
;MIYILQFFGFSFLGWIMDSLTVSFYRKKWVASGYFKGIPLCPLYGIGGILLLKSFEFFQNSPFYISIFFSTIFMVAYEYFSCWLGEIVLHKKLWDYSDHKPNLHGRISLWQSFLWLILVSILYWILYKIAI
;
A
#
# COMPACT_ATOMS: atom_id res chain seq x y z
N MET A 1 -0.44 5.40 -21.63
CA MET A 1 1.00 5.20 -21.35
C MET A 1 1.37 5.53 -19.90
N ILE A 2 0.98 6.69 -19.37
CA ILE A 2 1.35 7.12 -18.00
C ILE A 2 0.92 6.14 -16.89
N TYR A 3 -0.31 5.61 -16.96
CA TYR A 3 -0.80 4.64 -15.98
C TYR A 3 -0.01 3.33 -15.94
N ILE A 4 0.53 2.90 -17.08
CA ILE A 4 1.35 1.68 -17.17
C ILE A 4 2.68 1.90 -16.43
N LEU A 5 3.30 3.06 -16.64
CA LEU A 5 4.54 3.43 -15.93
C LEU A 5 4.30 3.57 -14.43
N GLN A 6 3.21 4.23 -14.03
CA GLN A 6 2.82 4.34 -12.62
C GLN A 6 2.58 2.97 -11.99
N PHE A 7 1.85 2.10 -12.68
CA PHE A 7 1.58 0.73 -12.23
C PHE A 7 2.89 -0.03 -11.95
N PHE A 8 3.81 -0.05 -12.91
CA PHE A 8 5.08 -0.77 -12.75
C PHE A 8 5.97 -0.10 -11.69
N GLY A 9 6.03 1.23 -11.64
CA GLY A 9 6.77 1.97 -10.63
C GLY A 9 6.30 1.65 -9.21
N PHE A 10 5.01 1.75 -8.94
CA PHE A 10 4.45 1.42 -7.63
C PHE A 10 4.53 -0.08 -7.32
N SER A 11 4.36 -0.96 -8.32
CA SER A 11 4.53 -2.41 -8.12
C SER A 11 5.95 -2.78 -7.70
N PHE A 12 6.95 -2.11 -8.28
CA PHE A 12 8.36 -2.31 -7.97
C PHE A 12 8.72 -1.73 -6.60
N LEU A 13 8.30 -0.49 -6.31
CA LEU A 13 8.53 0.15 -5.02
C LEU A 13 7.89 -0.62 -3.86
N GLY A 14 6.64 -1.06 -4.04
CA GLY A 14 5.95 -1.90 -3.07
C GLY A 14 6.66 -3.23 -2.85
N TRP A 15 7.14 -3.87 -3.92
CA TRP A 15 7.96 -5.08 -3.82
C TRP A 15 9.28 -4.84 -3.04
N ILE A 16 9.96 -3.71 -3.24
CA ILE A 16 11.15 -3.37 -2.46
C ILE A 16 10.79 -3.26 -0.99
N MET A 17 9.77 -2.48 -0.64
CA MET A 17 9.38 -2.29 0.77
C MET A 17 9.04 -3.62 1.43
N ASP A 18 8.19 -4.42 0.80
CA ASP A 18 7.76 -5.71 1.35
C ASP A 18 8.94 -6.70 1.47
N SER A 19 9.85 -6.71 0.49
CA SER A 19 11.05 -7.55 0.52
C SER A 19 12.00 -7.13 1.63
N LEU A 20 12.19 -5.82 1.84
CA LEU A 20 13.01 -5.30 2.92
C LEU A 20 12.42 -5.64 4.29
N THR A 21 11.11 -5.44 4.46
CA THR A 21 10.40 -5.77 5.70
C THR A 21 10.53 -7.25 6.03
N VAL A 22 10.21 -8.15 5.09
CA VAL A 22 10.33 -9.60 5.30
C VAL A 22 11.78 -10.01 5.55
N SER A 23 12.74 -9.42 4.83
CA SER A 23 14.17 -9.71 5.00
C SER A 23 14.67 -9.30 6.37
N PHE A 24 14.21 -8.15 6.87
CA PHE A 24 14.55 -7.66 8.21
C PHE A 24 14.03 -8.60 9.30
N TYR A 25 12.76 -9.00 9.24
CA TYR A 25 12.18 -9.94 10.21
C TYR A 25 12.84 -11.32 10.16
N ARG A 26 13.21 -11.80 8.96
CA ARG A 26 13.85 -13.13 8.79
C ARG A 26 15.36 -13.11 8.95
N LYS A 27 15.98 -11.94 9.16
CA LYS A 27 17.44 -11.72 9.25
C LYS A 27 18.22 -12.32 8.08
N LYS A 28 17.60 -12.42 6.90
CA LYS A 28 18.21 -12.92 5.66
C LYS A 28 17.48 -12.31 4.47
N TRP A 29 18.17 -12.19 3.34
CA TRP A 29 17.54 -11.69 2.12
C TRP A 29 16.42 -12.64 1.66
N VAL A 30 15.21 -12.12 1.60
CA VAL A 30 14.02 -12.80 1.09
C VAL A 30 13.29 -11.82 0.16
N ALA A 31 13.31 -12.13 -1.12
CA ALA A 31 12.43 -11.47 -2.09
C ALA A 31 10.99 -11.82 -1.71
N SER A 32 10.22 -10.78 -1.36
CA SER A 32 8.78 -10.89 -1.14
C SER A 32 8.04 -11.01 -2.48
N GLY A 33 6.71 -11.06 -2.42
CA GLY A 33 5.85 -11.09 -3.59
C GLY A 33 5.30 -12.47 -3.95
N TYR A 34 4.19 -12.43 -4.68
CA TYR A 34 3.40 -13.61 -5.04
C TYR A 34 4.04 -14.46 -6.13
N PHE A 35 4.78 -13.81 -7.03
CA PHE A 35 5.40 -14.45 -8.18
C PHE A 35 6.89 -14.65 -7.94
N LYS A 36 7.32 -15.92 -7.91
CA LYS A 36 8.72 -16.27 -7.69
C LYS A 36 9.60 -15.69 -8.79
N GLY A 37 10.58 -14.88 -8.41
CA GLY A 37 11.59 -14.31 -9.33
C GLY A 37 11.17 -13.04 -10.06
N ILE A 38 9.95 -12.53 -9.85
CA ILE A 38 9.52 -11.26 -10.45
C ILE A 38 9.55 -10.17 -9.37
N PRO A 39 10.32 -9.09 -9.56
CA PRO A 39 10.43 -8.01 -8.57
C PRO A 39 9.24 -7.05 -8.62
N LEU A 40 8.02 -7.57 -8.78
CA LEU A 40 6.81 -6.77 -8.93
C LEU A 40 5.71 -7.36 -8.05
N CYS A 41 5.05 -6.47 -7.31
CA CYS A 41 3.87 -6.83 -6.55
C CYS A 41 2.66 -6.01 -7.07
N PRO A 42 1.82 -6.61 -7.94
CA PRO A 42 0.72 -5.91 -8.63
C PRO A 42 -0.26 -5.16 -7.73
N LEU A 43 -0.48 -5.66 -6.51
CA LEU A 43 -1.37 -5.00 -5.55
C LEU A 43 -0.86 -3.61 -5.15
N TYR A 44 0.45 -3.40 -5.07
CA TYR A 44 0.98 -2.06 -4.84
C TYR A 44 0.86 -1.18 -6.09
N GLY A 45 0.97 -1.76 -7.29
CA GLY A 45 0.71 -1.05 -8.54
C GLY A 45 -0.70 -0.48 -8.62
N ILE A 46 -1.70 -1.33 -8.36
CA ILE A 46 -3.11 -0.93 -8.32
C ILE A 46 -3.33 0.09 -7.20
N GLY A 47 -2.85 -0.21 -5.98
CA GLY A 47 -2.98 0.67 -4.83
C GLY A 47 -2.38 2.05 -5.04
N GLY A 48 -1.21 2.14 -5.67
CA GLY A 48 -0.56 3.41 -5.99
C GLY A 48 -1.36 4.26 -6.99
N ILE A 49 -1.90 3.66 -8.05
CA ILE A 49 -2.78 4.36 -8.99
C ILE A 49 -4.07 4.83 -8.30
N LEU A 50 -4.66 3.98 -7.46
CA LEU A 50 -5.85 4.29 -6.68
C LEU A 50 -5.61 5.45 -5.71
N LEU A 51 -4.44 5.51 -5.07
CA LEU A 51 -4.03 6.61 -4.20
C LEU A 51 -3.84 7.92 -4.99
N LEU A 52 -3.21 7.87 -6.16
CA LEU A 52 -3.10 9.07 -7.01
C LEU A 52 -4.48 9.60 -7.43
N LYS A 53 -5.41 8.70 -7.78
CA LYS A 53 -6.79 9.07 -8.10
C LYS A 53 -7.54 9.63 -6.90
N SER A 54 -7.30 9.14 -5.69
CA SER A 54 -7.93 9.72 -4.50
C SER A 54 -7.44 11.14 -4.25
N PHE A 55 -6.15 11.41 -4.47
CA PHE A 55 -5.63 12.78 -4.40
C PHE A 55 -6.24 13.71 -5.45
N GLU A 56 -6.37 13.25 -6.70
CA GLU A 56 -7.04 14.01 -7.77
C GLU A 56 -8.50 14.31 -7.41
N PHE A 57 -9.22 13.33 -6.88
CA PHE A 57 -10.61 13.49 -6.45
C PHE A 57 -10.77 14.56 -5.35
N PHE A 58 -9.82 14.64 -4.42
CA PHE A 58 -9.82 15.61 -3.31
C PHE A 58 -8.97 16.86 -3.57
N GLN A 59 -8.50 17.11 -4.80
CA GLN A 59 -7.56 18.20 -5.09
C GLN A 59 -8.08 19.60 -4.72
N ASN A 60 -9.40 19.81 -4.79
CA ASN A 60 -10.05 21.07 -4.45
C ASN A 60 -10.41 21.18 -2.95
N SER A 61 -10.16 20.13 -2.17
CA SER A 61 -10.39 20.12 -0.73
C SER A 61 -9.14 20.55 0.04
N PRO A 62 -9.28 21.05 1.28
CA PRO A 62 -8.14 21.26 2.16
C PRO A 62 -7.26 20.00 2.29
N PHE A 63 -5.95 20.19 2.39
CA PHE A 63 -4.98 19.09 2.39
C PHE A 63 -5.28 18.00 3.43
N TYR A 64 -5.76 18.40 4.62
CA TYR A 64 -6.08 17.46 5.69
C TYR A 64 -7.26 16.54 5.34
N ILE A 65 -8.23 17.02 4.56
CA ILE A 65 -9.35 16.21 4.03
C ILE A 65 -8.80 15.19 3.03
N SER A 66 -7.98 15.66 2.08
CA SER A 66 -7.39 14.79 1.06
C SER A 66 -6.56 13.66 1.67
N ILE A 67 -5.68 13.97 2.64
CA ILE A 67 -4.86 12.99 3.35
C ILE A 67 -5.72 12.02 4.16
N PHE A 68 -6.69 12.53 4.93
CA PHE A 68 -7.52 11.70 5.80
C PHE A 68 -8.33 10.67 5.02
N PHE A 69 -9.08 11.12 4.00
CA PHE A 69 -9.91 10.21 3.20
C PHE A 69 -9.08 9.28 2.32
N SER A 70 -7.94 9.74 1.77
CA SER A 70 -7.03 8.86 1.02
C SER A 70 -6.41 7.78 1.92
N THR A 71 -6.12 8.10 3.18
CA THR A 71 -5.65 7.11 4.16
C THR A 71 -6.73 6.07 4.44
N ILE A 72 -7.96 6.49 4.73
CA ILE A 72 -9.09 5.56 4.94
C ILE A 72 -9.27 4.65 3.72
N PHE A 73 -9.20 5.23 2.52
CA PHE A 73 -9.33 4.49 1.28
C PHE A 73 -8.22 3.45 1.11
N MET A 74 -6.97 3.78 1.43
CA MET A 74 -5.85 2.83 1.37
C MET A 74 -5.95 1.72 2.42
N VAL A 75 -6.42 2.02 3.63
CA VAL A 75 -6.69 1.01 4.66
C VAL A 75 -7.81 0.06 4.22
N ALA A 76 -8.89 0.60 3.61
CA ALA A 76 -9.95 -0.21 3.04
C ALA A 76 -9.45 -1.08 1.88
N TYR A 77 -8.60 -0.53 1.02
CA TYR A 77 -7.96 -1.26 -0.08
C TYR A 77 -7.06 -2.40 0.43
N GLU A 78 -6.26 -2.17 1.46
CA GLU A 78 -5.44 -3.20 2.10
C GLU A 78 -6.31 -4.32 2.67
N TYR A 79 -7.37 -3.97 3.40
CA TYR A 79 -8.32 -4.94 3.94
C TYR A 79 -8.96 -5.79 2.84
N PHE A 80 -9.46 -5.15 1.78
CA PHE A 80 -10.06 -5.83 0.64
C PHE A 80 -9.07 -6.72 -0.09
N SER A 81 -7.84 -6.25 -0.29
CA SER A 81 -6.77 -7.01 -0.95
C SER A 81 -6.41 -8.26 -0.15
N CYS A 82 -6.26 -8.13 1.18
CA CYS A 82 -6.07 -9.26 2.09
C CYS A 82 -7.21 -10.28 1.96
N TRP A 83 -8.46 -9.83 2.03
CA TRP A 83 -9.63 -10.69 1.92
C TRP A 83 -9.72 -11.40 0.56
N LEU A 84 -9.46 -10.68 -0.53
CA LEU A 84 -9.45 -11.24 -1.87
C LEU A 84 -8.33 -12.28 -2.03
N GLY A 85 -7.16 -12.01 -1.47
CA GLY A 85 -6.04 -12.95 -1.44
C GLY A 85 -6.37 -14.24 -0.68
N GLU A 86 -7.04 -14.14 0.46
CA GLU A 86 -7.51 -15.32 1.20
C GLU A 86 -8.48 -16.17 0.37
N ILE A 87 -9.36 -15.55 -0.41
CA ILE A 87 -10.33 -16.28 -1.23
C ILE A 87 -9.67 -16.91 -2.46
N VAL A 88 -8.88 -16.13 -3.20
CA VAL A 88 -8.35 -16.52 -4.52
C VAL A 88 -7.10 -17.38 -4.38
N LEU A 89 -6.24 -17.08 -3.41
CA LEU A 89 -4.94 -17.73 -3.24
C LEU A 89 -4.90 -18.67 -2.02
N HIS A 90 -5.98 -18.73 -1.24
CA HIS A 90 -6.06 -19.48 0.03
C HIS A 90 -4.93 -19.13 1.00
N LYS A 91 -4.44 -17.88 0.92
CA LYS A 91 -3.32 -17.38 1.72
C LYS A 91 -3.60 -15.94 2.16
N LYS A 92 -3.25 -15.63 3.40
CA LYS A 92 -3.15 -14.25 3.87
C LYS A 92 -1.95 -13.59 3.20
N LEU A 93 -2.20 -12.46 2.55
CA LEU A 93 -1.18 -11.65 1.90
C LEU A 93 -0.29 -10.97 2.94
N TRP A 94 -0.93 -10.40 3.96
CA TRP A 94 -0.33 -9.86 5.15
C TRP A 94 -1.06 -10.44 6.37
N ASP A 95 -0.31 -10.79 7.42
CA ASP A 95 -0.89 -11.33 8.66
C ASP A 95 -0.58 -10.42 9.85
N TYR A 96 -1.62 -9.72 10.32
CA TYR A 96 -1.56 -8.82 11.46
C TYR A 96 -2.22 -9.41 12.72
N SER A 97 -2.43 -10.73 12.78
CA SER A 97 -3.12 -11.38 13.90
C SER A 97 -2.45 -11.09 15.26
N ASP A 98 -1.12 -10.95 15.27
CA ASP A 98 -0.32 -10.65 16.47
C ASP A 98 -0.27 -9.14 16.82
N HIS A 99 -0.76 -8.27 15.94
CA HIS A 99 -0.71 -6.82 16.13
C HIS A 99 -2.08 -6.31 16.61
N LYS A 100 -2.28 -6.20 17.93
CA LYS A 100 -3.55 -5.69 18.49
C LYS A 100 -3.50 -4.17 18.70
N PRO A 101 -4.60 -3.43 18.42
CA PRO A 101 -5.87 -3.91 17.87
C PRO A 101 -5.80 -4.14 16.35
N ASN A 102 -6.38 -5.26 15.89
CA ASN A 102 -6.54 -5.62 14.47
C ASN A 102 -7.99 -5.98 14.14
N LEU A 103 -8.32 -5.93 12.85
CA LEU A 103 -9.59 -6.38 12.30
C LEU A 103 -9.37 -7.65 11.47
N HIS A 104 -9.84 -8.80 11.98
CA HIS A 104 -9.71 -10.12 11.36
C HIS A 104 -8.25 -10.52 11.01
N GLY A 105 -7.25 -9.89 11.64
CA GLY A 105 -5.84 -10.02 11.29
C GLY A 105 -5.46 -9.48 9.89
N ARG A 106 -6.35 -8.75 9.21
CA ARG A 106 -6.14 -8.23 7.84
C ARG A 106 -5.59 -6.81 7.80
N ILE A 107 -5.93 -6.01 8.80
CA ILE A 107 -5.38 -4.67 9.05
C ILE A 107 -5.17 -4.51 10.56
N SER A 108 -4.22 -3.67 10.95
CA SER A 108 -4.01 -3.26 12.34
C SER A 108 -4.00 -1.74 12.46
N LEU A 109 -4.23 -1.23 13.68
CA LEU A 109 -4.15 0.20 13.96
C LEU A 109 -2.73 0.74 13.65
N TRP A 110 -1.70 -0.03 13.99
CA TRP A 110 -0.32 0.34 13.71
C TRP A 110 -0.06 0.46 12.21
N GLN A 111 -0.52 -0.53 11.42
CA GLN A 111 -0.38 -0.50 9.97
C GLN A 111 -1.18 0.66 9.34
N SER A 112 -2.37 0.93 9.87
CA SER A 112 -3.19 2.06 9.43
C SER A 112 -2.51 3.41 9.69
N PHE A 113 -1.77 3.52 10.79
CA PHE A 113 -0.95 4.70 11.09
C PHE A 113 0.24 4.83 10.13
N LEU A 114 0.88 3.73 9.74
CA LEU A 114 1.92 3.75 8.71
C LEU A 114 1.38 4.20 7.35
N TRP A 115 0.16 3.79 6.99
CA TRP A 115 -0.51 4.33 5.80
C TRP A 115 -0.72 5.83 5.89
N LEU A 116 -1.16 6.36 7.02
CA LEU A 116 -1.30 7.81 7.22
C LEU A 116 0.01 8.56 6.94
N ILE A 117 1.13 8.04 7.45
CA ILE A 117 2.46 8.63 7.22
C ILE A 117 2.82 8.55 5.74
N LEU A 118 2.67 7.39 5.10
CA LEU A 118 3.05 7.17 3.71
C LEU A 118 2.22 8.03 2.75
N VAL A 119 0.90 8.11 2.97
CA VAL A 119 -0.02 8.96 2.22
C VAL A 119 0.36 10.43 2.38
N SER A 120 0.67 10.87 3.61
CA SER A 120 1.09 12.25 3.88
C SER A 120 2.39 12.58 3.14
N ILE A 121 3.40 11.72 3.22
CA ILE A 121 4.69 11.91 2.53
C ILE A 121 4.48 12.01 1.02
N LEU A 122 3.72 11.08 0.44
CA LEU A 122 3.47 11.08 -1.01
C LEU A 122 2.69 12.34 -1.44
N TYR A 123 1.67 12.75 -0.68
CA TYR A 123 0.93 13.99 -0.94
C TYR A 123 1.86 15.20 -0.99
N TRP A 124 2.76 15.34 0.00
CA TRP A 124 3.71 16.45 0.05
C TRP A 124 4.74 16.43 -1.07
N ILE A 125 5.22 15.24 -1.47
CA ILE A 125 6.13 15.10 -2.61
C ILE A 125 5.44 15.59 -3.88
N LEU A 126 4.20 15.16 -4.13
CA LEU A 126 3.44 15.54 -5.31
C LEU A 126 3.05 17.02 -5.30
N TYR A 127 2.64 17.56 -4.15
CA TYR A 127 2.32 18.97 -3.99
C TYR A 127 3.52 19.87 -4.33
N LYS A 128 4.74 19.48 -3.91
CA LYS A 128 5.97 20.21 -4.24
C LYS A 128 6.42 20.10 -5.69
N ILE A 129 5.97 19.08 -6.43
CA ILE A 129 6.28 18.90 -7.85
C ILE A 129 5.31 19.71 -8.73
N ALA A 130 4.10 20.00 -8.21
CA ALA A 130 3.03 20.69 -8.94
C ALA A 130 3.06 22.23 -8.83
N ILE A 131 3.97 22.80 -8.04
CA ILE A 131 4.18 24.25 -7.81
C ILE A 131 5.65 24.56 -8.04
#